data_AF-A0A973CF40-F1
#
_entry.id   AF-A0A973CF40-F1
#
_cell.length_a   1.000
_cell.length_b   1.000
_cell.length_c   1.000
_cell.angle_alpha   90.00
_cell.angle_beta   90.00
_cell.angle_gamma   90.00
#
_symmetry.space_group_name_H-M   'P 1'
#
loop_
_entity.id
_entity.type
_entity.pdbx_description
1 polymer ?
#
loop_
_entity_poly.entity_id
_entity_poly.type
_entity_poly.pdbx_seq_one_letter_code
_entity_poly.pdbx_strand_id
1 'polypeptide(L)' 'PEYKEEGGFKWDGLVPVCGQAIGKVIKLDYNANHFDAINQLMGLGSWKLNIPAIYTKHANMLAQQGL' A
#
# COMPACT_ATOMS: atom_id res chain seq x y z
N PRO A 1 -6.77 -2.55 7.27
CA PRO A 1 -7.83 -3.42 6.75
C PRO A 1 -7.21 -4.44 5.82
N GLU A 2 -7.59 -5.69 5.94
CA GLU A 2 -6.94 -6.78 5.22
C GLU A 2 -7.39 -6.84 3.76
N TYR A 3 -6.50 -7.26 2.86
CA TYR A 3 -6.87 -7.60 1.49
C TYR A 3 -8.04 -8.59 1.52
N LYS A 4 -9.08 -8.31 0.74
CA LYS A 4 -10.22 -9.23 0.63
C LYS A 4 -9.92 -10.26 -0.45
N GLU A 5 -10.36 -11.50 -0.23
CA GLU A 5 -10.37 -12.54 -1.25
C GLU A 5 -11.77 -12.59 -1.87
N GLU A 6 -11.89 -12.17 -3.13
CA GLU A 6 -13.15 -12.21 -3.88
C GLU A 6 -12.89 -12.78 -5.29
N GLY A 7 -13.72 -13.73 -5.73
CA GLY A 7 -13.57 -14.36 -7.05
C GLY A 7 -12.25 -15.12 -7.25
N GLY A 8 -11.53 -15.47 -6.18
CA GLY A 8 -10.22 -16.12 -6.24
C GLY A 8 -9.03 -15.16 -6.30
N PHE A 9 -9.25 -13.84 -6.19
CA PHE A 9 -8.19 -12.83 -6.25
C PHE A 9 -8.13 -12.01 -4.95
N LYS A 10 -6.91 -11.68 -4.52
CA LYS A 10 -6.66 -10.69 -3.46
C LYS A 10 -6.72 -9.28 -4.05
N TRP A 11 -7.46 -8.37 -3.41
CA TRP A 11 -7.62 -6.98 -3.86
C TRP A 11 -7.84 -6.02 -2.69
N ASP A 12 -7.52 -4.73 -2.90
CA ASP A 12 -7.53 -3.70 -1.85
C ASP A 12 -8.89 -3.01 -1.68
N GLY A 13 -9.95 -3.53 -2.30
CA GLY A 13 -11.27 -2.86 -2.35
C GLY A 13 -11.48 -1.98 -3.59
N LEU A 14 -10.49 -1.83 -4.47
CA LEU A 14 -10.66 -1.24 -5.81
C LEU A 14 -9.82 -1.92 -6.90
N VAL A 15 -8.58 -2.29 -6.58
CA VAL A 15 -7.58 -2.81 -7.53
C VAL A 15 -7.09 -4.20 -7.09
N PRO A 16 -7.08 -5.20 -8.00
CA PRO A 16 -6.54 -6.52 -7.68
C PRO A 16 -5.01 -6.48 -7.56
N VAL A 17 -4.44 -7.31 -6.68
CA VAL A 17 -2.99 -7.37 -6.43
C VAL A 17 -2.18 -7.60 -7.72
N CYS A 18 -2.71 -8.39 -8.66
CA CYS A 18 -2.07 -8.62 -9.96
C CYS A 18 -1.95 -7.36 -10.83
N GLY A 19 -2.79 -6.35 -10.60
CA GLY A 19 -2.77 -5.06 -11.32
C GLY A 19 -1.95 -3.96 -10.62
N GLN A 20 -1.41 -4.22 -9.43
CA GLN A 20 -0.65 -3.22 -8.65
C GLN A 20 0.85 -3.22 -8.96
N ALA A 21 1.38 -4.27 -9.60
CA ALA A 21 2.80 -4.42 -9.85
C ALA A 21 3.28 -3.52 -11.01
N ILE A 22 4.13 -2.54 -10.69
CA ILE A 22 4.81 -1.70 -11.68
C ILE A 22 6.29 -1.50 -11.30
N GLY A 23 7.19 -1.66 -12.28
CA GLY A 23 8.63 -1.47 -12.06
C GLY A 23 9.21 -2.35 -10.94
N LYS A 24 9.99 -1.75 -10.03
CA LYS A 24 10.52 -2.44 -8.85
C LYS A 24 9.47 -2.51 -7.74
N VAL A 25 8.82 -3.66 -7.62
CA VAL A 25 7.83 -3.93 -6.58
C VAL A 25 8.51 -3.98 -5.20
N ILE A 26 8.08 -3.12 -4.29
CA ILE A 26 8.57 -3.08 -2.90
C ILE A 26 7.78 -4.04 -2.02
N LYS A 27 6.44 -3.99 -2.10
CA LYS A 27 5.51 -4.85 -1.37
C LYS A 27 4.11 -4.71 -1.97
N LEU A 28 3.33 -5.80 -2.02
CA LEU A 28 1.96 -5.83 -2.59
C LEU A 28 0.89 -6.31 -1.60
N ASP A 29 1.27 -6.62 -0.36
CA ASP A 29 0.44 -7.31 0.64
C ASP A 29 0.42 -6.53 1.98
N TYR A 30 0.45 -5.20 1.93
CA TYR A 30 0.19 -4.39 3.13
C TYR A 30 -1.24 -4.64 3.63
N ASN A 31 -1.47 -4.68 4.95
CA ASN A 31 -2.84 -4.73 5.50
C ASN A 31 -3.53 -3.35 5.34
N ALA A 32 -3.77 -2.95 4.10
CA ALA A 32 -4.39 -1.69 3.68
C ALA A 32 -5.43 -1.94 2.58
N ASN A 33 -6.54 -1.21 2.64
CA ASN A 33 -7.43 -1.02 1.50
C ASN A 33 -6.94 0.14 0.61
N HIS A 34 -7.69 0.44 -0.46
CA HIS A 34 -7.31 1.48 -1.42
C HIS A 34 -7.18 2.88 -0.80
N PHE A 35 -8.05 3.24 0.15
CA PHE A 35 -8.02 4.55 0.82
C PHE A 35 -6.97 4.62 1.92
N ASP A 36 -6.69 3.50 2.59
CA ASP A 36 -5.60 3.40 3.57
C ASP A 36 -4.25 3.74 2.91
N ALA A 37 -4.03 3.33 1.66
CA ALA A 37 -2.79 3.57 0.93
C ALA A 37 -2.40 5.06 0.87
N ILE A 38 -3.39 5.95 0.87
CA ILE A 38 -3.22 7.42 0.86
C ILE A 38 -3.62 8.08 2.19
N ASN A 39 -3.70 7.30 3.26
CA ASN A 39 -4.06 7.76 4.61
C ASN A 39 -5.46 8.41 4.68
N GLN A 40 -6.40 7.98 3.83
CA GLN A 40 -7.78 8.43 3.86
C GLN A 40 -8.67 7.50 4.68
N LEU A 41 -9.71 8.02 5.36
CA LEU A 41 -10.10 9.44 5.44
C LEU A 41 -9.48 10.09 6.70
N MET A 42 -8.71 11.16 6.53
CA MET A 42 -8.09 11.91 7.65
C MET A 42 -7.24 11.05 8.60
N GLY A 43 -6.57 10.02 8.08
CA GLY A 43 -5.79 9.06 8.87
C GLY A 43 -6.62 8.02 9.62
N LEU A 44 -7.95 8.03 9.47
CA LEU A 44 -8.85 7.00 9.97
C LEU A 44 -8.84 5.83 8.96
N GLY A 45 -7.81 4.99 9.09
CA GLY A 45 -7.61 3.83 8.22
C GLY A 45 -7.04 2.64 8.98
N SER A 46 -6.11 1.91 8.37
CA SER A 46 -5.46 0.74 8.97
C SER A 46 -4.71 1.04 10.26
N TRP A 47 -5.25 0.59 11.39
CA TRP A 47 -4.60 0.69 12.70
C TRP A 47 -3.31 -0.14 12.81
N LYS A 48 -3.09 -1.08 11.89
CA LYS A 48 -1.89 -1.92 11.85
C LYS A 48 -0.74 -1.29 11.06
N LEU A 49 -0.95 -0.16 10.39
CA LEU A 49 0.03 0.48 9.52
C LEU A 49 0.23 1.95 9.89
N ASN A 50 1.46 2.41 9.76
CA ASN A 50 1.78 3.83 9.75
C ASN A 50 2.06 4.25 8.30
N ILE A 51 1.05 4.79 7.63
CA ILE A 51 1.11 5.15 6.21
C ILE A 51 2.17 6.22 5.94
N PRO A 52 2.26 7.33 6.71
CA PRO A 52 3.36 8.29 6.56
C PRO A 52 4.75 7.64 6.64
N ALA A 53 4.97 6.69 7.56
CA ALA A 53 6.26 6.02 7.68
C ALA A 53 6.63 5.18 6.45
N ILE A 54 5.66 4.60 5.74
CA ILE A 54 5.90 3.87 4.48
C ILE A 54 6.42 4.84 3.40
N TYR A 55 5.79 6.01 3.27
CA TYR A 55 6.24 7.05 2.34
C TYR A 55 7.63 7.59 2.70
N THR A 56 7.89 7.87 3.99
CA THR A 56 9.22 8.30 4.45
C THR A 56 10.29 7.24 4.16
N LYS A 57 9.98 5.96 4.36
CA LYS A 57 10.89 4.86 4.02
C LYS A 57 11.20 4.84 2.52
N HIS A 58 10.20 5.05 1.66
CA HIS A 58 10.40 5.11 0.21
C HIS A 58 11.27 6.31 -0.19
N ALA A 59 11.02 7.49 0.37
CA ALA A 59 11.86 8.67 0.14
C ALA A 59 13.33 8.41 0.54
N ASN A 60 13.57 7.73 1.66
CA ASN A 60 14.93 7.34 2.05
C ASN A 60 15.58 6.35 1.06
N MET A 61 14.80 5.45 0.44
CA MET A 61 15.30 4.55 -0.60
C MET A 61 15.69 5.30 -1.88
N LEU A 62 14.96 6.37 -2.22
CA LEU A 62 15.27 7.24 -3.35
C LEU A 62 16.52 8.09 -3.07
N ALA A 63 16.60 8.69 -1.88
CA ALA A 63 17.77 9.48 -1.48
C ALA A 63 19.07 8.64 -1.51
N GLN A 64 19.02 7.37 -1.10
CA GLN A 64 20.16 6.44 -1.20
C GLN A 64 20.57 6.11 -2.65
N GLN A 65 19.69 6.35 -3.61
CA GLN A 65 19.95 6.22 -5.05
C GLN A 65 20.35 7.56 -5.70
N GLY A 66 20.44 8.64 -4.92
CA GLY A 66 20.73 9.99 -5.43
C GLY A 66 19.55 10.66 -6.13
N LEU A 67 18.32 10.25 -5.80
CA LEU A 67 17.06 10.80 -6.30
C LEU A 67 16.36 11.68 -5.26
#